data_AF-B9E2Z6-F1
#
_entry.id   AF-B9E2Z6-F1
#
_cell.length_a   1.000
_cell.length_b   1.000
_cell.length_c   1.000
_cell.angle_alpha   90.00
_cell.angle_beta   90.00
_cell.angle_gamma   90.00
#
_symmetry.space_group_name_H-M   'P 1'
#
loop_
_entity.id
_entity.type
_entity.pdbx_description
1 polymer ?
#
loop_
_entity_poly.entity_id
_entity_poly.type
_entity_poly.pdbx_seq_one_letter_code
_entity_poly.pdbx_strand_id
1 'polypeptide(L)'
;MMNKLRLYDLIKNIEETISLLNKALFKLEEIEDEDLSSLIKSSIKQTFLEYFILIESFTSMCLKELKLYKISDDMEKSLIKLYENKIIDKNLLDFLNVYRRYRNRIAHVYKQPGIEEIIIFLEKNKDKMEKVVNIMKKIYRKL
;
A
#
# COMPACT_ATOMS: atom_id res chain seq x y z
N MET A 1 12.05 -20.14 -3.43
CA MET A 1 11.61 -20.30 -2.04
C MET A 1 11.66 -18.96 -1.37
N MET A 2 10.51 -18.48 -0.91
CA MET A 2 10.40 -17.11 -0.41
C MET A 2 11.12 -16.97 0.92
N ASN A 3 11.92 -15.92 1.07
CA ASN A 3 12.66 -15.69 2.31
C ASN A 3 11.69 -15.32 3.44
N LYS A 4 11.55 -16.23 4.41
CA LYS A 4 10.61 -16.11 5.53
C LYS A 4 10.91 -14.93 6.46
N LEU A 5 12.18 -14.66 6.77
CA LEU A 5 12.59 -13.50 7.58
C LEU A 5 12.23 -12.20 6.87
N ARG A 6 12.57 -12.09 5.58
CA ARG A 6 12.24 -10.92 4.78
C ARG A 6 10.73 -10.67 4.69
N LEU A 7 9.92 -11.74 4.59
CA LEU A 7 8.47 -11.59 4.61
C LEU A 7 7.97 -11.12 5.98
N TYR A 8 8.53 -11.63 7.07
CA TYR A 8 8.19 -11.20 8.42
C TYR A 8 8.47 -9.71 8.62
N ASP A 9 9.66 -9.24 8.25
CA ASP A 9 10.03 -7.83 8.35
C ASP A 9 9.10 -6.95 7.51
N LEU A 10 8.75 -7.40 6.30
CA LEU A 10 7.83 -6.68 5.43
C LEU A 10 6.41 -6.61 6.01
N ILE A 11 5.92 -7.68 6.63
CA ILE A 11 4.62 -7.68 7.33
C ILE A 11 4.65 -6.64 8.44
N LYS A 12 5.68 -6.66 9.29
CA LYS A 12 5.83 -5.73 10.40
C LYS A 12 5.85 -4.28 9.92
N ASN A 13 6.66 -3.98 8.90
CA ASN A 13 6.75 -2.64 8.35
C ASN A 13 5.38 -2.16 7.80
N ILE A 14 4.65 -3.01 7.08
CA ILE A 14 3.32 -2.65 6.57
C ILE A 14 2.34 -2.38 7.72
N GLU A 15 2.35 -3.20 8.78
CA GLU A 15 1.50 -2.99 9.94
C GLU A 15 1.82 -1.69 10.68
N GLU A 16 3.11 -1.37 10.84
CA GLU A 16 3.57 -0.11 11.42
C GLU A 16 3.13 1.09 10.56
N THR A 17 3.32 1.02 9.23
CA THR A 17 2.87 2.07 8.30
C THR A 17 1.35 2.28 8.37
N ILE A 18 0.55 1.20 8.38
CA ILE A 18 -0.92 1.31 8.53
C ILE A 18 -1.28 1.95 9.87
N SER A 19 -0.60 1.55 10.96
CA SER A 19 -0.83 2.10 12.29
C SER A 19 -0.54 3.60 12.36
N LEU A 20 0.60 4.04 11.78
CA LEU A 20 0.96 5.46 11.69
C LEU A 20 -0.07 6.24 10.87
N LEU A 21 -0.50 5.69 9.73
CA LEU A 21 -1.49 6.31 8.87
C LEU A 21 -2.82 6.51 9.60
N ASN A 22 -3.29 5.49 10.32
CA ASN A 22 -4.53 5.56 11.09
C ASN A 22 -4.44 6.59 12.23
N LYS A 23 -3.30 6.67 12.93
CA LYS A 23 -3.06 7.68 13.98
C LYS A 23 -3.07 9.09 13.40
N ALA A 24 -2.44 9.30 12.24
CA ALA A 24 -2.40 10.59 11.58
C ALA A 24 -3.79 11.03 11.11
N LEU A 25 -4.57 10.13 10.50
CA LEU A 25 -5.96 10.39 10.11
C LEU A 25 -6.81 10.76 11.32
N PHE A 26 -6.75 9.98 12.39
CA PHE A 26 -7.50 10.25 13.62
C PHE A 26 -7.12 11.62 14.22
N LYS A 27 -5.83 11.94 14.30
CA LYS A 27 -5.37 13.23 14.84
C LYS A 27 -5.76 14.43 13.99
N LEU A 28 -5.89 14.25 12.68
CA LEU A 28 -6.34 15.31 11.79
C LEU A 28 -7.79 15.72 12.06
N GLU A 29 -8.64 14.80 12.53
CA GLU A 29 -10.04 15.08 12.88
C GLU A 29 -10.17 15.90 14.18
N GLU A 30 -9.18 15.84 15.07
CA GLU A 30 -9.22 16.45 16.41
C GLU A 30 -8.51 17.82 16.48
N ILE A 31 -7.82 18.23 15.42
CA ILE A 31 -6.89 19.37 15.47
C ILE A 31 -7.51 20.64 14.85
N GLU A 32 -7.52 21.73 15.63
CA GLU A 32 -7.99 23.04 15.17
C GLU A 32 -6.84 23.91 14.62
N ASP A 33 -5.60 23.62 15.02
CA ASP A 33 -4.41 24.35 14.59
C ASP A 33 -4.09 24.03 13.12
N GLU A 34 -4.16 25.05 12.26
CA GLU A 34 -3.95 24.92 10.81
C GLU A 34 -2.52 24.51 10.43
N ASP A 35 -1.51 25.03 11.15
CA ASP A 35 -0.11 24.71 10.88
C ASP A 35 0.17 23.24 11.21
N LEU A 36 -0.29 22.76 12.36
CA LEU A 36 -0.19 21.35 12.74
C LEU A 36 -1.03 20.45 11.81
N SER A 37 -2.21 20.89 11.40
CA SER A 37 -3.04 20.19 10.40
C SER A 37 -2.27 20.00 9.08
N SER A 38 -1.56 21.04 8.62
CA SER A 38 -0.74 20.97 7.41
C SER A 38 0.41 19.95 7.53
N LEU A 39 1.04 19.86 8.70
CA LEU A 39 2.11 18.91 8.98
C LEU A 39 1.59 17.47 9.01
N ILE A 40 0.43 17.24 9.62
CA ILE A 40 -0.23 15.93 9.64
C ILE A 40 -0.63 15.50 8.22
N LYS A 41 -1.21 16.41 7.42
CA LYS A 41 -1.52 16.18 6.00
C LYS A 41 -0.28 15.78 5.19
N SER A 42 0.85 16.43 5.42
CA SER A 42 2.14 16.05 4.81
C SER A 42 2.58 14.65 5.24
N SER A 43 2.47 14.34 6.54
CA SER A 43 2.78 13.00 7.07
C SER A 43 1.91 11.90 6.45
N ILE A 44 0.59 12.11 6.34
CA ILE A 44 -0.35 11.19 5.68
C ILE A 44 0.11 10.89 4.25
N LYS A 45 0.46 11.93 3.49
CA LYS A 45 0.93 11.78 2.11
C LYS A 45 2.23 10.98 2.03
N GLN A 46 3.17 11.22 2.95
CA GLN A 46 4.42 10.48 3.01
C GLN A 46 4.19 9.01 3.35
N THR A 47 3.39 8.73 4.38
CA THR A 47 3.04 7.36 4.79
C THR A 47 2.23 6.64 3.71
N PHE A 48 1.39 7.35 2.95
CA PHE A 48 0.71 6.83 1.77
C PHE A 48 1.71 6.35 0.70
N LEU A 49 2.75 7.13 0.42
CA LEU A 49 3.79 6.73 -0.54
C LEU A 49 4.63 5.56 -0.03
N GLU A 50 4.97 5.56 1.26
CA GLU A 50 5.71 4.49 1.90
C GLU A 50 4.97 3.15 1.81
N TYR A 51 3.67 3.14 2.13
CA TYR A 51 2.84 1.95 1.99
C TYR A 51 2.92 1.37 0.57
N PHE A 52 2.87 2.22 -0.47
CA PHE A 52 2.98 1.75 -1.85
C PHE A 52 4.31 1.04 -2.13
N ILE A 53 5.43 1.56 -1.63
CA ILE A 53 6.76 0.97 -1.80
C ILE A 53 6.83 -0.42 -1.13
N LEU A 54 6.19 -0.58 0.03
CA LEU A 54 6.10 -1.87 0.69
C LEU A 54 5.24 -2.86 -0.11
N ILE A 55 4.15 -2.40 -0.75
CA ILE A 55 3.34 -3.22 -1.66
C ILE A 55 4.12 -3.62 -2.91
N GLU A 56 4.93 -2.74 -3.50
CA GLU A 56 5.82 -3.07 -4.62
C GLU A 56 6.82 -4.16 -4.19
N SER A 57 7.38 -4.03 -2.99
CA SER A 57 8.30 -5.02 -2.41
C SER A 57 7.62 -6.37 -2.23
N PHE A 58 6.40 -6.39 -1.68
CA PHE A 58 5.62 -7.61 -1.50
C PHE A 58 5.29 -8.27 -2.84
N THR A 59 4.88 -7.46 -3.83
CA THR A 59 4.56 -7.92 -5.18
C THR A 59 5.78 -8.55 -5.85
N SER A 60 6.93 -7.89 -5.78
CA SER A 60 8.21 -8.43 -6.29
C SER A 60 8.55 -9.77 -5.64
N MET A 61 8.38 -9.90 -4.32
CA MET A 61 8.63 -11.14 -3.61
C MET A 61 7.72 -12.28 -4.08
N CYS A 62 6.41 -12.03 -4.20
CA CYS A 62 5.46 -13.02 -4.70
C CYS A 62 5.79 -13.46 -6.13
N LEU A 63 6.09 -12.53 -7.02
CA LEU A 63 6.41 -12.85 -8.41
C LEU A 63 7.71 -13.65 -8.55
N LYS A 64 8.71 -13.37 -7.72
CA LYS A 64 9.95 -14.16 -7.68
C LYS A 64 9.67 -15.59 -7.22
N GLU A 65 8.80 -15.76 -6.23
CA GLU A 65 8.43 -17.10 -5.76
C GLU A 65 7.65 -17.89 -6.81
N LEU A 66 6.75 -17.22 -7.55
CA LEU A 66 6.02 -17.81 -8.67
C LEU A 66 6.88 -18.03 -9.92
N LYS A 67 8.14 -17.59 -9.93
CA LYS A 67 9.03 -17.55 -11.12
C LYS A 67 8.44 -16.74 -12.29
N LEU A 68 7.64 -15.72 -11.98
CA LEU A 68 6.96 -14.85 -12.95
C LEU A 68 7.52 -13.42 -13.00
N TYR A 69 8.54 -13.12 -12.19
CA TYR A 69 9.17 -11.80 -12.13
C TYR A 69 9.86 -11.43 -13.44
N LYS A 70 9.56 -10.25 -13.99
CA LYS A 70 10.29 -9.64 -15.11
C LYS A 70 10.62 -8.19 -14.78
N ILE A 71 11.86 -7.78 -15.07
CA ILE A 71 12.34 -6.42 -14.79
C ILE A 71 11.56 -5.37 -15.60
N SER A 72 11.07 -5.73 -16.78
CA SER A 72 10.30 -4.84 -17.66
C SER A 72 8.82 -4.71 -17.30
N ASP A 73 8.33 -5.45 -16.30
CA ASP A 73 6.94 -5.31 -15.88
C ASP A 73 6.77 -4.09 -14.98
N ASP A 74 5.78 -3.27 -15.32
CA ASP A 74 5.27 -2.25 -14.43
C ASP A 74 4.42 -2.87 -13.30
N MET A 75 4.02 -2.01 -12.36
CA MET A 75 3.21 -2.44 -11.23
C MET A 75 1.83 -2.96 -11.64
N GLU A 76 1.23 -2.45 -12.73
CA GLU A 76 -0.09 -2.90 -13.19
C GLU A 76 -0.05 -4.34 -13.70
N LYS A 77 0.90 -4.66 -14.58
CA LYS A 77 1.16 -6.03 -15.06
C LYS A 77 1.49 -6.96 -13.90
N SER A 78 2.27 -6.48 -12.94
CA SER A 78 2.65 -7.24 -11.76
C SER A 78 1.45 -7.61 -10.89
N LEU A 79 0.53 -6.68 -10.67
CA LEU A 79 -0.71 -6.93 -9.93
C LEU A 79 -1.65 -7.89 -10.66
N ILE A 80 -1.77 -7.77 -11.98
CA ILE A 80 -2.57 -8.71 -12.81
C ILE A 80 -2.06 -10.15 -12.61
N LYS A 81 -0.75 -10.36 -12.65
CA LYS A 81 -0.15 -11.68 -12.40
C LYS A 81 -0.46 -12.23 -11.02
N LEU A 82 -0.45 -11.40 -9.97
CA LEU A 82 -0.84 -11.84 -8.63
C LEU A 82 -2.31 -12.28 -8.59
N TYR A 83 -3.18 -11.56 -9.28
CA TYR A 83 -4.60 -11.91 -9.40
C TYR A 83 -4.81 -13.23 -10.15
N GLU A 84 -4.18 -13.39 -11.32
CA GLU A 84 -4.25 -14.61 -12.13
C GLU A 84 -3.75 -15.85 -11.36
N ASN A 85 -2.76 -15.65 -10.48
CA ASN A 85 -2.21 -16.70 -9.62
C ASN A 85 -2.91 -16.80 -8.24
N LYS A 86 -4.08 -16.17 -8.08
CA LYS A 86 -4.93 -16.27 -6.87
C LYS A 86 -4.22 -15.84 -5.58
N ILE A 87 -3.20 -14.98 -5.67
CA ILE A 87 -2.54 -14.39 -4.50
C ILE A 87 -3.41 -13.28 -3.92
N ILE A 88 -4.00 -12.46 -4.79
CA ILE A 88 -4.97 -11.42 -4.45
C ILE A 88 -6.27 -11.66 -5.21
N ASP A 89 -7.38 -11.13 -4.72
CA ASP A 89 -8.66 -11.16 -5.42
C ASP A 89 -8.92 -9.88 -6.22
N LYS A 90 -10.03 -9.87 -6.96
CA LYS A 90 -10.40 -8.75 -7.84
C LYS A 90 -10.58 -7.45 -7.06
N ASN A 91 -11.16 -7.52 -5.85
CA ASN A 91 -11.35 -6.35 -5.00
C ASN A 91 -10.01 -5.70 -4.61
N LEU A 92 -9.01 -6.51 -4.24
CA LEU A 92 -7.66 -6.02 -3.98
C LEU A 92 -6.94 -5.53 -5.23
N LEU A 93 -7.10 -6.22 -6.37
CA LEU A 93 -6.54 -5.78 -7.65
C LEU A 93 -7.03 -4.37 -8.00
N ASP A 94 -8.33 -4.11 -7.85
CA ASP A 94 -8.93 -2.82 -8.18
C ASP A 94 -8.45 -1.73 -7.22
N PHE A 95 -8.42 -2.01 -5.92
CA PHE A 95 -7.87 -1.12 -4.91
C PHE A 95 -6.41 -0.75 -5.18
N LEU A 96 -5.55 -1.74 -5.39
CA LEU A 96 -4.12 -1.50 -5.62
C LEU A 96 -3.86 -0.78 -6.94
N ASN A 97 -4.70 -0.98 -7.96
CA ASN A 97 -4.63 -0.20 -9.19
C ASN A 97 -5.05 1.26 -9.01
N VAL A 98 -6.08 1.53 -8.19
CA VAL A 98 -6.44 2.91 -7.82
C VAL A 98 -5.28 3.54 -7.04
N TYR A 99 -4.72 2.83 -6.07
CA TYR A 99 -3.57 3.26 -5.27
C TYR A 99 -2.37 3.64 -6.15
N ARG A 100 -2.01 2.77 -7.11
CA ARG A 100 -0.97 3.01 -8.11
C ARG A 100 -1.21 4.30 -8.89
N ARG A 101 -2.45 4.56 -9.33
CA ARG A 101 -2.79 5.79 -10.05
C ARG A 101 -2.61 7.03 -9.17
N TYR A 102 -3.00 6.97 -7.88
CA TYR A 102 -2.71 8.04 -6.93
C TYR A 102 -1.21 8.28 -6.80
N ARG A 103 -0.40 7.24 -6.54
CA ARG A 103 1.06 7.36 -6.43
C ARG A 103 1.69 7.97 -7.69
N ASN A 104 1.30 7.51 -8.87
CA ASN A 104 1.83 8.06 -10.13
C ASN A 104 1.49 9.54 -10.29
N ARG A 105 0.26 9.93 -9.93
CA ARG A 105 -0.15 11.34 -9.96
C ARG A 105 0.59 12.20 -8.92
N ILE A 106 0.92 11.67 -7.74
CA ILE A 106 1.67 12.40 -6.71
C ILE A 106 3.05 12.82 -7.23
N ALA A 107 3.69 12.00 -8.08
CA ALA A 107 4.96 12.30 -8.72
C ALA A 107 4.86 13.36 -9.84
N HIS A 108 3.65 13.73 -10.28
CA HIS A 108 3.43 14.75 -11.30
C HIS A 108 2.92 16.06 -10.68
N VAL A 109 3.75 17.10 -10.72
CA VAL A 109 3.47 18.42 -10.12
C VAL A 109 2.10 18.99 -10.52
N TYR A 110 1.69 18.82 -11.78
CA TYR A 110 0.46 19.41 -12.32
C TYR A 110 -0.81 18.56 -12.16
N LYS A 111 -0.71 17.29 -11.73
CA LYS A 111 -1.86 16.37 -11.60
C LYS A 111 -1.97 15.77 -10.21
N GLN A 112 -1.31 16.38 -9.23
CA GLN A 112 -1.23 15.87 -7.89
C GLN A 112 -2.64 15.75 -7.28
N PRO A 113 -3.03 14.57 -6.75
CA PRO A 113 -4.30 14.44 -6.07
C PRO A 113 -4.31 15.35 -4.84
N GLY A 114 -5.47 15.98 -4.59
CA GLY A 114 -5.69 16.73 -3.35
C GLY A 114 -5.50 15.80 -2.14
N ILE A 115 -5.01 16.33 -1.03
CA ILE A 115 -4.80 15.52 0.17
C ILE A 115 -6.14 15.00 0.73
N GLU A 116 -7.21 15.78 0.58
CA GLU A 116 -8.58 15.39 0.91
C GLU A 116 -9.04 14.17 0.09
N GLU A 117 -8.66 14.11 -1.20
CA GLU A 117 -8.95 12.95 -2.07
C GLU A 117 -8.23 11.68 -1.57
N ILE A 118 -6.98 11.82 -1.12
CA ILE A 118 -6.18 10.73 -0.55
C ILE A 118 -6.82 10.25 0.76
N ILE A 119 -7.22 11.17 1.65
CA ILE A 119 -7.84 10.86 2.95
C ILE A 119 -9.12 10.05 2.74
N ILE A 120 -10.03 10.54 1.88
CA ILE A 120 -11.29 9.85 1.57
C ILE A 120 -11.01 8.46 0.97
N PHE A 121 -10.02 8.34 0.09
CA PHE A 121 -9.63 7.06 -0.47
C PHE A 121 -9.11 6.09 0.60
N LEU A 122 -8.27 6.56 1.53
CA LEU A 122 -7.73 5.74 2.61
C LEU A 122 -8.83 5.24 3.54
N GLU A 123 -9.72 6.12 3.99
CA GLU A 123 -10.84 5.77 4.87
C GLU A 123 -11.75 4.71 4.27
N LYS A 124 -12.13 4.86 2.99
CA LYS A 124 -12.97 3.91 2.27
C LYS A 124 -12.32 2.55 2.02
N ASN A 125 -11.01 2.43 2.24
CA ASN A 125 -10.24 1.24 1.89
C ASN A 125 -9.36 0.72 3.03
N LYS A 126 -9.61 1.13 4.29
CA LYS A 126 -8.91 0.60 5.48
C LYS A 126 -8.98 -0.94 5.54
N ASP A 127 -10.16 -1.49 5.27
CA ASP A 127 -10.41 -2.94 5.22
C ASP A 127 -9.49 -3.68 4.23
N LYS A 128 -9.17 -3.04 3.10
CA LYS A 128 -8.34 -3.63 2.04
C LYS A 128 -6.87 -3.64 2.42
N MET A 129 -6.41 -2.62 3.16
CA MET A 129 -5.04 -2.60 3.69
C MET A 129 -4.83 -3.74 4.69
N GLU A 130 -5.79 -3.98 5.59
CA GLU A 130 -5.77 -5.11 6.53
C GLU A 130 -5.83 -6.46 5.80
N LYS A 131 -6.63 -6.55 4.74
CA LYS A 131 -6.74 -7.75 3.92
C LYS A 131 -5.41 -8.11 3.25
N VAL A 132 -4.62 -7.13 2.80
CA VAL A 132 -3.25 -7.37 2.31
C VAL A 132 -2.40 -8.01 3.41
N VAL A 133 -2.37 -7.44 4.61
CA VAL A 133 -1.62 -7.99 5.75
C VAL A 133 -2.04 -9.44 6.04
N ASN A 134 -3.35 -9.71 6.02
CA ASN A 134 -3.89 -11.05 6.24
C ASN A 134 -3.43 -12.06 5.18
N ILE A 135 -3.34 -11.66 3.90
CA ILE A 135 -2.78 -12.50 2.84
C ILE A 135 -1.30 -12.78 3.12
N MET A 136 -0.52 -11.76 3.46
CA MET A 136 0.90 -11.92 3.77
C MET A 136 1.12 -12.87 4.94
N LYS A 137 0.35 -12.73 6.03
CA LYS A 137 0.39 -13.63 7.18
C LYS A 137 0.00 -15.06 6.83
N LYS A 138 -1.01 -15.25 5.97
CA LYS A 138 -1.40 -16.57 5.45
C LYS A 138 -0.27 -17.22 4.65
N ILE A 139 0.43 -16.45 3.81
CA ILE A 139 1.58 -16.94 3.07
C ILE A 139 2.72 -17.28 4.02
N TYR A 140 3.04 -16.40 4.98
CA TYR A 140 4.08 -16.61 5.98
C TYR A 140 3.91 -17.91 6.77
N ARG A 141 2.68 -18.24 7.16
CA ARG A 141 2.36 -19.49 7.89
C ARG A 141 2.57 -20.76 7.06
N LYS A 142 2.60 -20.64 5.72
CA LYS A 142 2.79 -21.76 4.79
C LYS A 142 4.26 -21.96 4.37
N LEU A 143 5.15 -21.01 4.71
CA LEU A 143 6.59 -21.10 4.51
C LEU A 143 7.26 -21.87 5.65
#